data_AF-A0A7S1GEP0-F1
#
_entry.id   AF-A0A7S1GEP0-F1
#
_cell.length_a   1.000
_cell.length_b   1.000
_cell.length_c   1.000
_cell.angle_alpha   90.00
_cell.angle_beta   90.00
_cell.angle_gamma   90.00
#
_symmetry.space_group_name_H-M   'P 1'
#
loop_
_entity.id
_entity.type
_entity.pdbx_description
1 polymer ?
#
loop_
_entity_poly.entity_id
_entity_poly.type
_entity_poly.pdbx_seq_one_letter_code
_entity_poly.pdbx_strand_id
1 'polypeptide(L)'
;QSKGVGTALYACPEALAGAHSESTDMFSVGVILFEMWSVFGSYMERVTELMRVKTTGRVPPVFARALPLQARLVQMLVSADSAARPSARQLLDMLDEAGVGR
;
A
#
# COMPACT_ATOMS: atom_id res chain seq x y z
N GLN A 1 16.67 -17.83 -10.06
CA GLN A 1 15.34 -18.03 -9.43
C GLN A 1 15.27 -17.20 -8.16
N SER A 2 14.57 -16.07 -8.14
CA SER A 2 14.29 -15.30 -6.90
C SER A 2 12.92 -15.72 -6.35
N LYS A 3 12.81 -16.96 -5.85
CA LYS A 3 11.60 -17.43 -5.17
C LYS A 3 11.40 -16.60 -3.90
N GLY A 4 10.42 -15.70 -3.90
CA GLY A 4 9.91 -15.04 -2.69
C GLY A 4 10.25 -13.55 -2.50
N VAL A 5 11.21 -12.99 -3.24
CA VAL A 5 11.60 -11.57 -3.04
C VAL A 5 10.52 -10.60 -3.51
N GLY A 6 9.81 -10.93 -4.60
CA GLY A 6 8.72 -10.10 -5.13
C GLY A 6 7.53 -10.01 -4.19
N THR A 7 7.02 -11.15 -3.70
CA THR A 7 5.84 -11.21 -2.83
C THR A 7 6.08 -10.56 -1.46
N ALA A 8 7.28 -10.71 -0.90
CA ALA A 8 7.63 -10.14 0.41
C ALA A 8 7.66 -8.60 0.42
N LEU A 9 7.76 -7.96 -0.75
CA LEU A 9 7.73 -6.50 -0.86
C LEU A 9 6.34 -5.93 -0.53
N TYR A 10 5.29 -6.71 -0.77
CA TYR A 10 3.89 -6.30 -0.56
C TYR A 10 3.32 -6.81 0.77
N ALA A 11 3.90 -7.86 1.34
CA ALA A 11 3.40 -8.48 2.56
C ALA A 11 3.67 -7.62 3.82
N CYS A 12 2.66 -7.53 4.69
CA CYS A 12 2.78 -6.99 6.05
C CYS A 12 3.56 -7.93 7.00
N PRO A 13 4.07 -7.45 8.15
CA PRO A 13 4.85 -8.25 9.09
C PRO A 13 4.13 -9.52 9.57
N GLU A 14 2.84 -9.43 9.88
CA GLU A 14 2.03 -10.56 10.32
C GLU A 14 1.82 -11.61 9.22
N ALA A 15 1.71 -11.19 7.95
CA ALA A 15 1.65 -12.11 6.82
C ALA A 15 2.95 -12.89 6.63
N LEU A 16 4.09 -12.21 6.83
CA LEU A 16 5.41 -12.86 6.80
C LEU A 16 5.61 -13.82 7.97
N ALA A 17 4.91 -13.61 9.09
CA ALA A 17 4.86 -14.53 10.22
C ALA A 17 3.89 -15.71 10.02
N GLY A 18 3.20 -15.78 8.88
CA GLY A 18 2.28 -16.86 8.51
C GLY A 18 0.81 -16.60 8.86
N ALA A 19 0.46 -15.41 9.34
CA ALA A 19 -0.95 -15.03 9.49
C ALA A 19 -1.56 -14.74 8.11
N HIS A 20 -2.81 -15.12 7.92
CA HIS A 20 -3.54 -14.77 6.71
C HIS A 20 -4.95 -14.33 7.07
N SER A 21 -5.30 -13.11 6.68
CA SER A 21 -6.61 -12.51 6.89
C SER A 21 -6.89 -11.49 5.80
N GLU A 22 -8.15 -11.06 5.66
CA GLU A 22 -8.52 -9.99 4.73
C GLU A 22 -7.64 -8.74 4.95
N SER A 23 -7.38 -8.36 6.21
CA SER A 23 -6.52 -7.22 6.54
C SER A 23 -5.08 -7.37 6.02
N THR A 24 -4.55 -8.60 5.94
CA THR A 24 -3.21 -8.83 5.36
C THR A 24 -3.19 -8.61 3.85
N ASP A 25 -4.29 -8.93 3.17
CA ASP A 25 -4.47 -8.67 1.74
C ASP A 25 -4.65 -7.17 1.50
N MET A 26 -5.43 -6.49 2.34
CA MET A 26 -5.65 -5.04 2.25
C MET A 26 -4.36 -4.24 2.43
N PHE A 27 -3.43 -4.71 3.26
CA PHE A 27 -2.09 -4.12 3.33
C PHE A 27 -1.34 -4.24 2.00
N SER A 28 -1.37 -5.43 1.39
CA SER A 28 -0.75 -5.68 0.08
C SER A 28 -1.34 -4.78 -0.99
N VAL A 29 -2.67 -4.59 -0.98
CA VAL A 29 -3.38 -3.63 -1.84
C VAL A 29 -2.83 -2.21 -1.63
N GLY A 30 -2.61 -1.76 -0.39
CA GLY A 30 -2.03 -0.45 -0.10
C GLY A 30 -0.66 -0.23 -0.76
N VAL A 31 0.22 -1.22 -0.68
CA VAL A 31 1.55 -1.15 -1.32
C VAL A 31 1.43 -1.16 -2.85
N ILE A 32 0.54 -1.98 -3.41
CA ILE A 32 0.28 -2.04 -4.87
C ILE A 32 -0.30 -0.71 -5.38
N LEU A 33 -1.27 -0.11 -4.68
CA LEU A 33 -1.85 1.17 -5.04
C LEU A 33 -0.78 2.28 -5.06
N PHE A 34 0.08 2.33 -4.05
CA PHE A 34 1.19 3.27 -4.03
C PHE A 34 2.14 3.06 -5.23
N GLU A 35 2.45 1.81 -5.56
CA GLU A 35 3.26 1.49 -6.73
C GLU A 35 2.62 1.97 -8.04
N MET A 36 1.31 1.72 -8.23
CA MET A 36 0.59 2.08 -9.46
C MET A 36 0.51 3.59 -9.68
N TRP A 37 0.42 4.39 -8.61
CA TRP A 37 0.34 5.85 -8.68
C TRP A 37 1.72 6.54 -8.63
N SER A 38 2.80 5.79 -8.49
CA SER A 38 4.15 6.32 -8.43
C SER A 38 4.88 6.10 -9.75
N VAL A 39 5.69 7.07 -10.15
CA VAL A 39 6.64 6.93 -11.26
C VAL A 39 8.04 6.79 -10.65
N PHE A 40 8.73 5.71 -10.98
CA PHE A 40 10.09 5.44 -10.51
C PHE A 40 11.06 5.53 -11.69
N GLY A 41 12.20 6.19 -11.49
CA GLY A 41 13.27 6.29 -12.50
C GLY A 41 14.15 5.04 -12.57
N SER A 42 14.15 4.21 -11.53
CA SER A 42 14.90 2.95 -11.51
C SER A 42 14.23 1.87 -10.66
N TYR A 43 14.62 0.62 -10.89
CA TYR A 43 14.18 -0.52 -10.06
C TYR A 43 14.58 -0.36 -8.59
N MET A 44 15.77 0.17 -8.31
CA MET A 44 16.26 0.34 -6.94
C MET A 44 15.44 1.39 -6.19
N GLU A 45 15.16 2.53 -6.83
CA GLU A 45 14.30 3.58 -6.29
C GLU A 45 12.91 3.04 -5.94
N ARG A 46 12.31 2.26 -6.85
CA ARG A 46 11.05 1.55 -6.60
C ARG A 46 11.13 0.70 -5.33
N VAL A 47 12.12 -0.19 -5.22
CA VAL A 47 12.25 -1.07 -4.05
C VAL A 47 12.44 -0.26 -2.76
N THR A 48 13.27 0.78 -2.79
CA THR A 48 13.53 1.64 -1.63
C THR A 48 12.25 2.35 -1.17
N GLU A 49 11.48 2.94 -2.08
CA GLU A 49 10.25 3.65 -1.71
C GLU A 49 9.14 2.71 -1.28
N LEU A 50 8.96 1.56 -1.95
CA LEU A 50 7.99 0.53 -1.50
C LEU A 50 8.32 0.02 -0.09
N MET A 51 9.59 -0.27 0.19
CA MET A 51 10.03 -0.68 1.53
C MET A 51 9.82 0.41 2.56
N ARG A 52 10.07 1.69 2.22
CA ARG A 52 9.81 2.83 3.11
C ARG A 52 8.33 2.94 3.46
N VAL A 53 7.44 2.88 2.47
CA VAL A 53 5.99 2.93 2.71
C VAL A 53 5.55 1.76 3.58
N LYS A 54 5.98 0.54 3.24
CA LYS A 54 5.67 -0.68 4.00
C LYS A 54 6.10 -0.59 5.47
N THR A 55 7.29 -0.05 5.73
CA THR A 55 7.90 -0.06 7.08
C THR A 55 7.44 1.11 7.95
N THR A 56 7.17 2.26 7.34
CA THR A 56 6.84 3.49 8.08
C THR A 56 5.35 3.81 8.08
N GLY A 57 4.57 3.20 7.18
CA GLY A 57 3.19 3.56 6.93
C GLY A 57 3.03 4.96 6.32
N ARG A 58 4.11 5.58 5.84
CA ARG A 58 4.12 6.97 5.34
C ARG A 58 4.57 7.01 3.88
N VAL A 59 3.81 7.72 3.06
CA VAL A 59 4.17 8.01 1.66
C VAL A 59 5.13 9.20 1.55
N PRO A 60 5.89 9.33 0.45
CA PRO A 60 6.73 10.49 0.22
C PRO A 60 5.95 11.82 0.27
N PRO A 61 6.51 12.90 0.83
CA PRO A 61 5.83 14.20 0.87
C PRO A 61 5.43 14.73 -0.51
N VAL A 62 6.22 14.44 -1.55
CA VAL A 62 5.90 14.81 -2.93
C VAL A 62 4.63 14.09 -3.41
N PHE A 63 4.52 12.79 -3.13
CA PHE A 63 3.33 11.99 -3.44
C PHE A 63 2.10 12.52 -2.69
N ALA A 64 2.24 12.82 -1.39
CA ALA A 64 1.15 13.37 -0.58
C ALA A 64 0.66 14.75 -1.05
N ARG A 65 1.55 15.59 -1.59
CA ARG A 65 1.16 16.88 -2.18
C ARG A 65 0.49 16.73 -3.54
N ALA A 66 0.97 15.81 -4.37
CA ALA A 66 0.45 15.62 -5.72
C ALA A 66 -0.89 14.88 -5.73
N LEU A 67 -1.05 13.88 -4.86
CA LEU A 67 -2.18 12.95 -4.82
C LEU A 67 -2.67 12.79 -3.37
N PRO A 68 -3.23 13.84 -2.75
CA PRO A 68 -3.54 13.85 -1.31
C PRO A 68 -4.57 12.79 -0.88
N LEU A 69 -5.54 12.51 -1.73
CA LEU A 69 -6.53 11.47 -1.49
C LEU A 69 -5.88 10.07 -1.52
N GLN A 70 -5.13 9.77 -2.57
CA GLN A 70 -4.43 8.50 -2.75
C GLN A 70 -3.44 8.27 -1.61
N ALA A 71 -2.74 9.33 -1.20
CA ALA A 71 -1.86 9.30 -0.04
C ALA A 71 -2.59 8.89 1.24
N ARG A 72 -3.79 9.43 1.48
CA ARG A 72 -4.62 9.04 2.63
C ARG A 72 -5.05 7.57 2.54
N LEU A 73 -5.52 7.12 1.37
CA LEU A 73 -5.94 5.74 1.16
C LEU A 73 -4.79 4.74 1.38
N VAL A 74 -3.63 5.02 0.78
CA VAL A 74 -2.42 4.20 0.96
C VAL A 74 -2.06 4.12 2.44
N GLN A 75 -2.00 5.25 3.16
CA GLN A 75 -1.62 5.27 4.57
C GLN A 75 -2.60 4.50 5.46
N MET A 76 -3.91 4.54 5.16
CA MET A 76 -4.91 3.72 5.87
C MET A 76 -4.68 2.22 5.62
N LEU A 77 -4.42 1.83 4.37
CA LEU A 77 -4.21 0.43 3.99
C LEU A 77 -2.88 -0.13 4.52
N VAL A 78 -1.81 0.67 4.54
CA VAL A 78 -0.49 0.25 5.06
C VAL A 78 -0.31 0.54 6.56
N SER A 79 -1.41 0.74 7.30
CA SER A 79 -1.38 0.93 8.75
C SER A 79 -0.75 -0.26 9.46
N ALA A 80 0.08 0.02 10.47
CA ALA A 80 0.61 -1.01 11.37
C ALA A 80 -0.49 -1.66 12.21
N ASP A 81 -1.53 -0.89 12.55
CA ASP A 81 -2.75 -1.44 13.14
C ASP A 81 -3.63 -2.06 12.04
N SER A 82 -3.77 -3.39 12.09
CA SER A 82 -4.57 -4.16 11.15
C SER A 82 -6.07 -3.84 11.23
N ALA A 83 -6.59 -3.45 12.40
CA ALA A 83 -7.99 -3.08 12.58
C ALA A 83 -8.32 -1.71 11.96
N ALA A 84 -7.31 -0.86 11.76
CA ALA A 84 -7.47 0.44 11.12
C ALA A 84 -7.51 0.36 9.58
N ARG A 85 -7.18 -0.80 8.99
CA ARG A 85 -7.20 -0.99 7.55
C ARG A 85 -8.65 -1.18 7.09
N PRO A 86 -9.11 -0.45 6.05
CA PRO A 86 -10.45 -0.66 5.52
C PRO A 86 -10.56 -2.04 4.86
N SER A 87 -11.74 -2.65 4.94
CA SER A 87 -12.11 -3.80 4.11
C SER A 87 -12.11 -3.44 2.62
N ALA A 88 -12.13 -4.46 1.76
CA ALA A 88 -12.23 -4.24 0.31
C ALA A 88 -13.49 -3.45 -0.06
N ARG A 89 -14.61 -3.71 0.63
CA ARG A 89 -15.86 -2.98 0.42
C ARG A 89 -15.74 -1.50 0.80
N GLN A 90 -15.20 -1.22 1.98
CA GLN A 90 -14.99 0.16 2.43
C GLN A 90 -14.05 0.92 1.50
N LEU A 91 -12.99 0.27 0.99
CA LEU A 91 -12.09 0.88 0.03
C LEU A 91 -12.80 1.25 -1.28
N LEU A 92 -13.66 0.37 -1.80
CA LEU A 92 -14.45 0.65 -3.00
C LEU A 92 -15.39 1.83 -2.80
N ASP A 93 -16.12 1.85 -1.68
CA ASP A 93 -17.04 2.95 -1.37
C ASP A 93 -16.26 4.30 -1.27
N MET A 94 -15.07 4.32 -0.66
CA MET A 94 -14.21 5.51 -0.60
C MET A 94 -13.71 5.97 -1.98
N LEU A 95 -13.41 5.04 -2.90
CA LEU A 95 -12.97 5.36 -4.25
C LEU A 95 -14.11 5.95 -5.10
N ASP A 96 -15.32 5.40 -4.96
CA ASP A 96 -16.52 5.87 -5.64
C ASP A 96 -16.91 7.29 -5.19
N GLU A 97 -16.88 7.54 -3.87
CA GLU A 97 -17.12 8.87 -3.29
C GLU A 97 -16.11 9.91 -3.77
N ALA A 98 -14.86 9.48 -3.95
CA ALA A 98 -13.81 10.33 -4.47
C ALA A 98 -13.88 10.59 -5.98
N GLY A 99 -14.77 9.91 -6.71
CA GLY A 99 -14.86 10.00 -8.17
C GLY A 99 -13.68 9.36 -8.90
N VAL A 100 -12.92 8.49 -8.24
CA VAL A 100 -11.80 7.76 -8.86
C VAL A 100 -12.39 6.61 -9.67
N GLY A 101 -12.54 6.81 -10.99
CA GLY A 101 -13.11 5.80 -11.90
C GLY A 101 -14.27 6.28 -12.78
N ARG A 102 -14.61 7.57 -12.72
CA ARG A 102 -15.50 8.25 -13.68
C ARG A 102 -14.74 9.21 -14.58
#